data_AF-A0A961FVF1-F1
#
_entry.id   AF-A0A961FVF1-F1
#
_cell.length_a   1.000
_cell.length_b   1.000
_cell.length_c   1.000
_cell.angle_alpha   90.00
_cell.angle_beta   90.00
_cell.angle_gamma   90.00
#
_symmetry.space_group_name_H-M   'P 1'
#
loop_
_entity.id
_entity.type
_entity.pdbx_description
1 polymer ?
#
loop_
_entity_poly.entity_id
_entity_poly.type
_entity_poly.pdbx_seq_one_letter_code
_entity_poly.pdbx_strand_id
1 'polypeptide(L)'
;MLAPTAARSQDASKEDIAKAFSNAIAKGEIDCSLDKIGAVPGIFSLKPDTLDELFAVPEGVKVEKNPYFSWMTKSRHRAYFMRQPFGNLSVDLTIFGGEVPVEDATLDFVDGKLNGVSVSLFNRGDSGDIDPSEFKRRFTLAGKKMSEQLGVRPRQRKANPTQGLLSEGWTWISEKGMAILEHNPEANMGRPEFLRLKIAPRDAKGAFAAAFQDRAAAVRVSDLPKNVIRKGSEVLVGDIPMVDQGPKGYCVVATAQRLFEYYGIPADQHQLAQVANADADSGTNPIVMAEALGKIDYRFKTRFKIIGMRTNYGFNEIDERNMTVGDRVDYKGFLKAIRDNIDDGVPLLWGLVLGMVPEEPPIALQAGGGHMRMIIGYDDKEEKVVFSDSWGAGHEKKFMTYDNAFEATLGLFVITPTVK
;
A
#
# COMPACT_ATOMS: atom_id res chain seq x y z
N MET A 1 4.22 -17.61 -64.37
CA MET A 1 3.15 -16.85 -63.70
C MET A 1 2.62 -17.68 -62.55
N LEU A 2 2.84 -17.22 -61.32
CA LEU A 2 2.01 -17.41 -60.12
C LEU A 2 2.85 -16.88 -58.95
N ALA A 3 2.62 -15.61 -58.60
CA ALA A 3 3.17 -14.99 -57.41
C ALA A 3 2.40 -15.49 -56.17
N PRO A 4 3.05 -15.67 -55.02
CA PRO A 4 2.34 -15.90 -53.78
C PRO A 4 1.73 -14.59 -53.29
N THR A 5 0.42 -14.62 -53.07
CA THR A 5 -0.37 -13.59 -52.39
C THR A 5 0.15 -13.42 -50.96
N ALA A 6 0.77 -12.27 -50.71
CA ALA A 6 1.06 -11.80 -49.37
C ALA A 6 -0.26 -11.53 -48.64
N ALA A 7 -0.56 -12.32 -47.62
CA ALA A 7 -1.57 -11.99 -46.63
C ALA A 7 -1.09 -10.74 -45.88
N ARG A 8 -1.65 -9.57 -46.21
CA ARG A 8 -1.51 -8.35 -45.41
C ARG A 8 -2.29 -8.56 -44.11
N SER A 9 -1.59 -8.62 -42.98
CA SER A 9 -2.20 -8.28 -41.69
C SER A 9 -2.70 -6.84 -41.79
N GLN A 10 -4.01 -6.63 -41.64
CA GLN A 10 -4.57 -5.29 -41.55
C GLN A 10 -4.24 -4.74 -40.16
N ASP A 11 -3.36 -3.73 -40.10
CA ASP A 11 -3.25 -2.89 -38.92
C ASP A 11 -4.61 -2.19 -38.72
N ALA A 12 -5.25 -2.43 -37.57
CA ALA A 12 -6.52 -1.80 -37.22
C ALA A 12 -6.37 -0.27 -37.25
N SER A 13 -7.36 0.44 -37.80
CA SER A 13 -7.31 1.90 -37.80
C SER A 13 -7.40 2.45 -36.36
N LYS A 14 -6.91 3.68 -36.13
CA LYS A 14 -7.06 4.35 -34.81
C LYS A 14 -8.51 4.39 -34.35
N GLU A 15 -9.44 4.57 -35.29
CA GLU A 15 -10.88 4.61 -35.02
C GLU A 15 -11.41 3.24 -34.57
N ASP A 16 -10.95 2.15 -35.19
CA ASP A 16 -11.31 0.79 -34.79
C ASP A 16 -10.82 0.47 -33.37
N ILE A 17 -9.59 0.90 -33.03
CA ILE A 17 -9.02 0.74 -31.68
C ILE A 17 -9.84 1.52 -30.65
N ALA A 18 -10.15 2.79 -30.91
CA ALA A 18 -10.94 3.63 -30.02
C ALA A 18 -12.36 3.06 -29.80
N LYS A 19 -12.98 2.55 -30.87
CA LYS A 19 -14.30 1.92 -30.80
C LYS A 19 -14.27 0.61 -30.02
N ALA A 20 -13.27 -0.24 -30.26
CA ALA A 20 -13.10 -1.49 -29.53
C ALA A 20 -12.91 -1.25 -28.03
N PHE A 21 -12.05 -0.28 -27.68
CA PHE A 21 -11.81 0.10 -26.29
C PHE A 21 -13.05 0.69 -25.62
N SER A 22 -13.75 1.60 -26.29
CA SER A 22 -15.00 2.18 -25.76
C SER A 22 -16.06 1.11 -25.49
N ASN A 23 -16.16 0.11 -26.37
CA ASN A 23 -17.06 -1.02 -26.18
C ASN A 23 -16.66 -1.90 -24.99
N ALA A 24 -15.36 -2.10 -24.77
CA ALA A 24 -14.84 -2.87 -23.63
C ALA A 24 -15.15 -2.15 -22.29
N ILE A 25 -14.88 -0.85 -22.22
CA ILE A 25 -15.28 -0.01 -21.07
C ILE A 25 -16.79 -0.05 -20.83
N ALA A 26 -17.61 0.04 -21.88
CA ALA A 26 -19.07 -0.02 -21.76
C ALA A 26 -19.58 -1.39 -21.28
N LYS A 27 -18.85 -2.47 -21.56
CA LYS A 27 -19.12 -3.82 -21.03
C LYS A 27 -18.66 -3.99 -19.58
N GLY A 28 -17.82 -3.08 -19.07
CA GLY A 28 -17.26 -3.14 -17.73
C GLY A 28 -16.07 -4.08 -17.59
N GLU A 29 -15.42 -4.48 -18.69
CA GLU A 29 -14.26 -5.39 -18.66
C GLU A 29 -13.21 -4.95 -19.69
N ILE A 30 -11.95 -4.82 -19.26
CA ILE A 30 -10.80 -4.53 -20.12
C ILE A 30 -9.60 -5.39 -19.77
N ASP A 31 -8.72 -5.66 -20.74
CA ASP A 31 -7.47 -6.40 -20.51
C ASP A 31 -6.30 -5.44 -20.28
N CYS A 32 -5.35 -5.83 -19.43
CA CYS A 32 -4.14 -5.06 -19.17
C CYS A 32 -2.94 -5.98 -18.90
N SER A 33 -2.01 -6.05 -19.86
CA SER A 33 -0.74 -6.77 -19.67
C SER A 33 0.28 -5.88 -18.96
N LEU A 34 0.84 -6.42 -17.89
CA LEU A 34 1.91 -5.88 -17.06
C LEU A 34 3.29 -6.40 -17.48
N ASP A 35 3.42 -7.01 -18.66
CA ASP A 35 4.69 -7.60 -19.11
C ASP A 35 5.83 -6.59 -19.20
N LYS A 36 5.52 -5.36 -19.64
CA LYS A 36 6.51 -4.28 -19.70
C LYS A 36 7.01 -3.88 -18.31
N ILE A 37 6.15 -3.93 -17.29
CA ILE A 37 6.55 -3.63 -15.91
C ILE A 37 7.25 -4.82 -15.23
N GLY A 38 7.09 -6.03 -15.76
CA GLY A 38 7.82 -7.22 -15.33
C GLY A 38 9.16 -7.46 -16.03
N ALA A 39 9.58 -6.57 -16.95
CA ALA A 39 10.72 -6.79 -17.85
C ALA A 39 12.04 -6.18 -17.34
N VAL A 40 12.84 -6.98 -16.67
CA VAL A 40 14.18 -6.66 -16.13
C VAL A 40 15.28 -6.94 -17.18
N PRO A 41 16.28 -6.06 -17.34
CA PRO A 41 16.48 -4.78 -16.64
C PRO A 41 15.73 -3.58 -17.26
N GLY A 42 15.06 -3.76 -18.41
CA GLY A 42 14.53 -2.66 -19.22
C GLY A 42 13.60 -1.70 -18.45
N ILE A 43 12.83 -2.24 -17.52
CA ILE A 43 11.89 -1.50 -16.67
C ILE A 43 12.54 -0.42 -15.81
N PHE A 44 13.82 -0.54 -15.43
CA PHE A 44 14.49 0.42 -14.53
C PHE A 44 14.76 1.79 -15.16
N SER A 45 14.58 1.92 -16.48
CA SER A 45 14.64 3.20 -17.18
C SER A 45 13.31 3.96 -17.19
N LEU A 46 12.23 3.33 -16.70
CA LEU A 46 10.90 3.90 -16.71
C LEU A 46 10.81 5.17 -15.86
N LYS A 47 10.17 6.18 -16.43
CA LYS A 47 9.82 7.46 -15.80
C LYS A 47 8.30 7.61 -15.72
N PRO A 48 7.78 8.52 -14.88
CA PRO A 48 6.35 8.78 -14.80
C PRO A 48 5.68 9.09 -16.15
N ASP A 49 6.26 9.98 -16.97
CA ASP A 49 5.69 10.34 -18.27
C ASP A 49 5.60 9.14 -19.23
N THR A 50 6.65 8.32 -19.27
CA THR A 50 6.64 7.09 -20.06
C THR A 50 5.66 6.04 -19.51
N LEU A 51 5.32 6.05 -18.22
CA LEU A 51 4.27 5.18 -17.69
C LEU A 51 2.89 5.64 -18.18
N ASP A 52 2.63 6.95 -18.16
CA ASP A 52 1.40 7.55 -18.71
C ASP A 52 1.23 7.17 -20.20
N GLU A 53 2.30 7.20 -20.98
CA GLU A 53 2.30 6.79 -22.39
C GLU A 53 2.08 5.28 -22.59
N LEU A 54 2.69 4.44 -21.74
CA LEU A 54 2.57 2.98 -21.84
C LEU A 54 1.15 2.47 -21.61
N PHE A 55 0.39 3.17 -20.77
CA PHE A 55 -1.00 2.85 -20.43
C PHE A 55 -1.93 3.99 -20.83
N ALA A 56 -1.64 4.63 -21.97
CA ALA A 56 -2.47 5.68 -22.52
C ALA A 56 -3.80 5.10 -23.04
N VAL A 57 -4.88 5.83 -22.78
CA VAL A 57 -6.19 5.55 -23.36
C VAL A 57 -6.14 5.88 -24.86
N PRO A 58 -6.77 5.08 -25.75
CA PRO A 58 -6.75 5.35 -27.18
C PRO A 58 -7.25 6.75 -27.54
N GLU A 59 -6.59 7.36 -28.53
CA GLU A 59 -6.95 8.68 -29.05
C GLU A 59 -8.43 8.72 -29.47
N GLY A 60 -9.16 9.74 -29.04
CA GLY A 60 -10.59 9.92 -29.32
C GLY A 60 -11.54 9.29 -28.29
N VAL A 61 -11.04 8.47 -27.36
CA VAL A 61 -11.84 7.98 -26.22
C VAL A 61 -11.81 8.99 -25.09
N LYS A 62 -12.99 9.32 -24.55
CA LYS A 62 -13.14 10.19 -23.38
C LYS A 62 -13.43 9.37 -22.14
N VAL A 63 -12.50 9.40 -21.18
CA VAL A 63 -12.69 8.86 -19.82
C VAL A 63 -12.32 9.94 -18.81
N GLU A 64 -12.98 9.94 -17.65
CA GLU A 64 -12.66 10.91 -16.58
C GLU A 64 -11.34 10.60 -15.88
N LYS A 65 -11.05 9.31 -15.71
CA LYS A 65 -9.83 8.79 -15.08
C LYS A 65 -9.26 7.66 -15.92
N ASN A 66 -7.94 7.49 -15.88
CA ASN A 66 -7.29 6.36 -16.54
C ASN A 66 -7.82 5.05 -15.92
N PRO A 67 -8.35 4.10 -16.71
CA PRO A 67 -8.90 2.86 -16.19
C PRO A 67 -7.85 1.80 -15.89
N TYR A 68 -6.61 1.96 -16.34
CA TYR A 68 -5.55 0.97 -16.14
C TYR A 68 -4.85 1.13 -14.81
N PHE A 69 -4.63 2.37 -14.37
CA PHE A 69 -3.92 2.68 -13.13
C PHE A 69 -4.27 4.08 -12.60
N SER A 70 -3.99 4.31 -11.32
CA SER A 70 -4.07 5.61 -10.68
C SER A 70 -2.70 6.08 -10.19
N TRP A 71 -2.45 7.38 -10.27
CA TRP A 71 -1.36 7.99 -9.51
C TRP A 71 -1.82 8.15 -8.06
N MET A 72 -1.02 7.64 -7.13
CA MET A 72 -1.29 7.65 -5.69
C MET A 72 -0.90 8.96 -5.01
N THR A 73 -0.13 9.79 -5.71
CA THR A 73 0.29 11.12 -5.26
C THR A 73 0.15 12.11 -6.40
N LYS A 74 -0.16 13.37 -6.09
CA LYS A 74 -0.14 14.47 -7.07
C LYS A 74 1.24 14.65 -7.71
N SER A 75 2.31 14.32 -6.99
CA SER A 75 3.69 14.36 -7.48
C SER A 75 4.09 13.16 -8.34
N ARG A 76 3.19 12.20 -8.55
CA ARG A 76 3.42 10.98 -9.36
C ARG A 76 4.61 10.13 -8.88
N HIS A 77 4.78 10.03 -7.56
CA HIS A 77 5.82 9.18 -6.94
C HIS A 77 5.41 7.72 -6.81
N ARG A 78 4.13 7.40 -6.94
CA ARG A 78 3.63 6.02 -6.88
C ARG A 78 2.44 5.85 -7.82
N ALA A 79 2.49 4.83 -8.66
CA ALA A 79 1.36 4.39 -9.46
C ALA A 79 0.78 3.10 -8.87
N TYR A 80 -0.53 2.91 -8.98
CA TYR A 80 -1.24 1.74 -8.48
C TYR A 80 -2.18 1.16 -9.55
N PHE A 81 -2.00 -0.12 -9.81
CA PHE A 81 -2.82 -0.95 -10.69
C PHE A 81 -3.67 -1.86 -9.81
N MET A 82 -4.96 -1.95 -10.09
CA MET A 82 -5.87 -2.84 -9.38
C MET A 82 -6.90 -3.43 -10.35
N ARG A 83 -7.40 -4.63 -10.05
CA ARG A 83 -8.40 -5.28 -10.90
C ARG A 83 -9.75 -4.59 -10.90
N GLN A 84 -10.08 -3.82 -9.86
CA GLN A 84 -11.37 -3.13 -9.74
C GLN A 84 -11.18 -1.63 -9.50
N PRO A 85 -10.67 -0.87 -10.49
CA PRO A 85 -10.38 0.56 -10.33
C PRO A 85 -11.64 1.40 -10.09
N PHE A 86 -12.79 0.95 -10.59
CA PHE A 86 -14.09 1.59 -10.42
C PHE A 86 -15.17 0.54 -10.10
N GLY A 87 -16.26 0.95 -9.45
CA GLY A 87 -17.34 0.03 -9.05
C GLY A 87 -18.01 -0.70 -10.22
N ASN A 88 -17.90 -0.20 -11.44
CA ASN A 88 -18.50 -0.74 -12.66
C ASN A 88 -17.48 -1.24 -13.70
N LEU A 89 -16.19 -1.35 -13.34
CA LEU A 89 -15.14 -1.78 -14.26
C LEU A 89 -14.22 -2.80 -13.61
N SER A 90 -14.02 -3.92 -14.30
CA SER A 90 -13.01 -4.93 -14.02
C SER A 90 -11.87 -4.84 -15.04
N VAL A 91 -10.64 -5.03 -14.58
CA VAL A 91 -9.43 -5.05 -15.39
C VAL A 91 -8.77 -6.43 -15.22
N ASP A 92 -8.63 -7.17 -16.31
CA ASP A 92 -7.86 -8.42 -16.33
C ASP A 92 -6.37 -8.09 -16.37
N LEU A 93 -5.79 -7.93 -15.18
CA LEU A 93 -4.36 -7.68 -15.01
C LEU A 93 -3.59 -8.99 -15.12
N THR A 94 -2.65 -9.06 -16.04
CA THR A 94 -1.82 -10.26 -16.25
C THR A 94 -0.36 -9.93 -16.43
N ILE A 95 0.52 -10.89 -16.15
CA ILE A 95 1.97 -10.77 -16.35
C ILE A 95 2.55 -12.10 -16.87
N PHE A 96 3.76 -12.03 -17.40
CA PHE A 96 4.50 -13.13 -18.03
C PHE A 96 3.81 -13.71 -19.26
N GLY A 97 3.40 -12.84 -20.19
CA GLY A 97 2.76 -13.22 -21.45
C GLY A 97 1.29 -13.61 -21.25
N GLY A 98 0.62 -13.03 -20.26
CA GLY A 98 -0.76 -13.38 -19.91
C GLY A 98 -0.90 -14.64 -19.05
N GLU A 99 0.21 -15.33 -18.73
CA GLU A 99 0.16 -16.63 -18.06
C GLU A 99 -0.16 -16.57 -16.57
N VAL A 100 0.07 -15.42 -15.91
CA VAL A 100 -0.14 -15.23 -14.47
C VAL A 100 -1.07 -14.04 -14.23
N PRO A 101 -2.26 -14.26 -13.63
CA PRO A 101 -3.11 -13.18 -13.16
C PRO A 101 -2.43 -12.37 -12.05
N VAL A 102 -2.76 -11.08 -11.99
CA VAL A 102 -2.27 -10.12 -11.00
C VAL A 102 -3.46 -9.50 -10.29
N GLU A 103 -3.42 -9.44 -8.96
CA GLU A 103 -4.47 -8.81 -8.16
C GLU A 103 -4.28 -7.29 -8.09
N ASP A 104 -3.04 -6.86 -7.90
CA ASP A 104 -2.65 -5.47 -7.89
C ASP A 104 -1.15 -5.31 -8.14
N ALA A 105 -0.73 -4.11 -8.52
CA ALA A 105 0.68 -3.76 -8.63
C ALA A 105 0.94 -2.30 -8.24
N THR A 106 2.04 -2.03 -7.56
CA THR A 106 2.54 -0.69 -7.25
C THR A 106 3.89 -0.46 -7.91
N LEU A 107 4.07 0.74 -8.47
CA LEU A 107 5.34 1.21 -9.02
C LEU A 107 5.76 2.47 -8.25
N ASP A 108 6.92 2.42 -7.63
CA ASP A 108 7.48 3.56 -6.90
C ASP A 108 8.53 4.28 -7.72
N PHE A 109 8.48 5.61 -7.70
CA PHE A 109 9.41 6.50 -8.37
C PHE A 109 10.11 7.39 -7.35
N VAL A 110 11.43 7.48 -7.45
CA VAL A 110 12.27 8.37 -6.66
C VAL A 110 13.18 9.13 -7.62
N ASP A 111 13.32 10.44 -7.42
CA ASP A 111 14.11 11.32 -8.29
C ASP A 111 13.74 11.19 -9.79
N GLY A 112 12.44 10.97 -10.07
CA GLY A 112 11.90 10.84 -11.42
C GLY A 112 12.22 9.53 -12.15
N LYS A 113 12.77 8.52 -11.46
CA LYS A 113 13.09 7.18 -11.99
C LYS A 113 12.42 6.10 -11.16
N LEU A 114 12.17 4.95 -11.78
CA LEU A 114 11.63 3.79 -11.08
C LEU A 114 12.58 3.32 -9.97
N ASN A 115 12.07 3.28 -8.74
CA ASN A 115 12.72 2.77 -7.53
C ASN A 115 12.35 1.31 -7.24
N GLY A 116 11.18 0.85 -7.69
CA GLY A 116 10.78 -0.54 -7.57
C GLY A 116 9.35 -0.82 -8.00
N VAL A 117 9.04 -2.10 -8.18
CA VAL A 117 7.72 -2.64 -8.50
C VAL A 117 7.36 -3.69 -7.46
N SER A 118 6.15 -3.65 -6.92
CA SER A 118 5.59 -4.73 -6.11
C SER A 118 4.32 -5.25 -6.80
N VAL A 119 4.25 -6.55 -7.05
CA VAL A 119 3.16 -7.20 -7.77
C VAL A 119 2.55 -8.28 -6.87
N SER A 120 1.25 -8.18 -6.62
CA SER A 120 0.44 -9.19 -5.94
C SER A 120 -0.01 -10.24 -6.97
N LEU A 121 0.70 -11.37 -7.04
CA LEU A 121 0.37 -12.48 -7.96
C LEU A 121 -0.78 -13.36 -7.43
N PHE A 122 -1.06 -13.23 -6.13
CA PHE A 122 -2.20 -13.81 -5.44
C PHE A 122 -2.30 -13.16 -4.05
N ASN A 123 -3.51 -12.88 -3.60
CA ASN A 123 -3.80 -12.65 -2.19
C ASN A 123 -5.20 -13.18 -1.87
N ARG A 124 -5.36 -13.91 -0.76
CA ARG A 124 -6.62 -14.60 -0.44
C ARG A 124 -7.76 -13.64 -0.15
N GLY A 125 -7.47 -12.44 0.38
CA GLY A 125 -8.48 -11.43 0.71
C GLY A 125 -9.22 -10.89 -0.52
N ASP A 126 -8.54 -10.78 -1.66
CA ASP A 126 -9.13 -10.32 -2.91
C ASP A 126 -9.58 -11.46 -3.82
N SER A 127 -8.78 -12.52 -3.93
CA SER A 127 -9.01 -13.63 -4.86
C SER A 127 -9.88 -14.76 -4.28
N GLY A 128 -10.05 -14.81 -2.95
CA GLY A 128 -10.54 -16.01 -2.28
C GLY A 128 -9.52 -17.15 -2.27
N ASP A 129 -10.00 -18.37 -2.07
CA ASP A 129 -9.14 -19.56 -2.04
C ASP A 129 -8.54 -19.88 -3.42
N ILE A 130 -7.31 -20.39 -3.42
CA ILE A 130 -6.60 -20.83 -4.62
C ILE A 130 -6.27 -22.30 -4.52
N ASP A 131 -6.40 -23.01 -5.65
CA ASP A 131 -5.95 -24.39 -5.74
C ASP A 131 -4.42 -24.47 -5.51
N PRO A 132 -3.92 -25.39 -4.65
CA PRO A 132 -2.49 -25.50 -4.35
C PRO A 132 -1.61 -25.75 -5.58
N SER A 133 -2.13 -26.43 -6.61
CA SER A 133 -1.39 -26.67 -7.85
C SER A 133 -1.28 -25.41 -8.71
N GLU A 134 -2.33 -24.57 -8.74
CA GLU A 134 -2.29 -23.27 -9.42
C GLU A 134 -1.35 -22.31 -8.70
N PHE A 135 -1.38 -22.25 -7.36
CA PHE A 135 -0.41 -21.47 -6.59
C PHE A 135 1.02 -21.89 -6.91
N LYS A 136 1.29 -23.21 -6.91
CA LYS A 136 2.61 -23.76 -7.24
C LYS A 136 3.01 -23.45 -8.68
N ARG A 137 2.07 -23.46 -9.64
CA ARG A 137 2.31 -23.07 -11.04
C ARG A 137 2.76 -21.62 -11.10
N ARG A 138 2.00 -20.69 -10.51
CA ARG A 138 2.34 -19.25 -10.47
C ARG A 138 3.70 -19.01 -9.83
N PHE A 139 3.97 -19.61 -8.67
CA PHE A 139 5.26 -19.50 -7.97
C PHE A 139 6.43 -20.02 -8.82
N THR A 140 6.28 -21.18 -9.44
CA THR A 140 7.32 -21.80 -10.27
C THR A 140 7.58 -20.98 -11.53
N LEU A 141 6.53 -20.52 -12.21
CA LEU A 141 6.64 -19.73 -13.43
C LEU A 141 7.30 -18.37 -13.15
N ALA A 142 6.84 -17.65 -12.12
CA ALA A 142 7.44 -16.38 -11.71
C ALA A 142 8.93 -16.57 -11.35
N GLY A 143 9.27 -17.60 -10.58
CA GLY A 143 10.67 -17.90 -10.23
C GLY A 143 11.54 -18.23 -11.44
N LYS A 144 11.00 -18.98 -12.41
CA LYS A 144 11.70 -19.27 -13.68
C LYS A 144 11.96 -18.00 -14.49
N LYS A 145 10.93 -17.17 -14.70
CA LYS A 145 11.04 -15.90 -15.43
C LYS A 145 12.05 -14.96 -14.78
N MET A 146 12.05 -14.84 -13.45
CA MET A 146 13.04 -14.01 -12.74
C MET A 146 14.46 -14.55 -12.87
N SER A 147 14.64 -15.86 -12.80
CA SER A 147 15.96 -16.50 -13.00
C SER A 147 16.51 -16.27 -14.41
N GLU A 148 15.64 -16.36 -15.43
CA GLU A 148 15.98 -16.08 -16.83
C GLU A 148 16.37 -14.61 -17.03
N GLN A 149 15.53 -13.68 -16.58
CA GLN A 149 15.74 -12.25 -16.78
C GLN A 149 17.00 -11.74 -16.04
N LEU A 150 17.16 -12.11 -14.76
CA LEU A 150 18.28 -11.66 -13.93
C LEU A 150 19.58 -12.42 -14.21
N GLY A 151 19.52 -13.59 -14.87
CA GLY A 151 20.69 -14.37 -15.29
C GLY A 151 21.50 -14.97 -14.14
N VAL A 152 20.89 -15.12 -12.96
CA VAL A 152 21.52 -15.68 -11.76
C VAL A 152 20.60 -16.69 -11.07
N ARG A 153 21.19 -17.62 -10.32
CA ARG A 153 20.41 -18.53 -9.47
C ARG A 153 19.85 -17.78 -8.26
N PRO A 154 18.62 -18.07 -7.83
CA PRO A 154 18.08 -17.49 -6.61
C PRO A 154 18.79 -18.01 -5.36
N ARG A 155 18.83 -17.17 -4.33
CA ARG A 155 19.11 -17.58 -2.95
C ARG A 155 17.78 -17.83 -2.23
N GLN A 156 17.69 -18.89 -1.44
CA GLN A 156 16.53 -19.11 -0.58
C GLN A 156 16.44 -18.04 0.50
N ARG A 157 15.23 -17.56 0.74
CA ARG A 157 14.89 -16.72 1.88
C ARG A 157 13.92 -17.51 2.76
N LYS A 158 14.27 -17.71 4.02
CA LYS A 158 13.44 -18.42 4.99
C LYS A 158 12.75 -17.43 5.92
N ALA A 159 11.54 -17.75 6.34
CA ALA A 159 10.91 -17.02 7.41
C ALA A 159 11.71 -17.20 8.71
N ASN A 160 11.81 -16.14 9.48
CA ASN A 160 12.35 -16.13 10.82
C ASN A 160 11.51 -15.18 11.69
N PRO A 161 10.39 -15.68 12.27
CA PRO A 161 9.50 -14.86 13.09
C PRO A 161 10.21 -14.21 14.29
N THR A 162 11.26 -14.86 14.83
CA THR A 162 12.05 -14.28 15.94
C THR A 162 12.82 -13.03 15.51
N GLN A 163 13.08 -12.87 14.22
CA GLN A 163 13.71 -11.68 13.62
C GLN A 163 12.70 -10.78 12.88
N GLY A 164 11.40 -11.06 12.97
CA GLY A 164 10.34 -10.32 12.28
C GLY A 164 10.26 -10.55 10.76
N LEU A 165 10.86 -11.64 10.27
CA LEU A 165 10.77 -12.06 8.88
C LEU A 165 9.63 -13.09 8.75
N LEU A 166 8.45 -12.64 8.32
CA LEU A 166 7.23 -13.46 8.30
C LEU A 166 6.92 -14.10 6.93
N SER A 167 7.82 -13.96 5.95
CA SER A 167 7.66 -14.50 4.60
C SER A 167 8.88 -15.31 4.21
N GLU A 168 8.68 -16.25 3.27
CA GLU A 168 9.73 -17.07 2.70
C GLU A 168 9.63 -17.10 1.17
N GLY A 169 10.68 -17.59 0.50
CA GLY A 169 10.71 -17.69 -0.95
C GLY A 169 12.13 -17.53 -1.51
N TRP A 170 12.27 -16.72 -2.54
CA TRP A 170 13.49 -16.59 -3.33
C TRP A 170 13.93 -15.13 -3.49
N THR A 171 15.24 -14.91 -3.51
CA THR A 171 15.85 -13.61 -3.78
C THR A 171 16.89 -13.74 -4.89
N TRP A 172 16.86 -12.82 -5.85
CA TRP A 172 17.85 -12.68 -6.91
C TRP A 172 18.53 -11.33 -6.79
N ILE A 173 19.85 -11.32 -6.91
CA ILE A 173 20.66 -10.09 -6.95
C ILE A 173 21.69 -10.28 -8.05
N SER A 174 21.66 -9.42 -9.07
CA SER A 174 22.64 -9.40 -10.15
C SER A 174 22.92 -7.98 -10.63
N GLU A 175 23.84 -7.81 -11.58
CA GLU A 175 24.09 -6.51 -12.22
C GLU A 175 22.84 -5.98 -12.95
N LYS A 176 21.94 -6.87 -13.37
CA LYS A 176 20.71 -6.49 -14.05
C LYS A 176 19.64 -5.96 -13.10
N GLY A 177 19.77 -6.15 -11.78
CA GLY A 177 18.75 -5.73 -10.81
C GLY A 177 18.58 -6.71 -9.66
N MET A 178 17.48 -6.56 -8.92
CA MET A 178 17.12 -7.41 -7.80
C MET A 178 15.65 -7.81 -7.87
N ALA A 179 15.33 -9.02 -7.39
CA ALA A 179 13.96 -9.46 -7.21
C ALA A 179 13.77 -10.31 -5.95
N ILE A 180 12.57 -10.25 -5.37
CA ILE A 180 12.10 -11.14 -4.30
C ILE A 180 10.77 -11.74 -4.74
N LEU A 181 10.67 -13.06 -4.72
CA LEU A 181 9.39 -13.76 -4.84
C LEU A 181 9.10 -14.40 -3.50
N GLU A 182 8.02 -14.00 -2.84
CA GLU A 182 7.75 -14.38 -1.47
C GLU A 182 6.28 -14.73 -1.22
N HIS A 183 6.06 -15.60 -0.25
CA HIS A 183 4.75 -16.06 0.20
C HIS A 183 4.75 -16.29 1.72
N ASN A 184 3.57 -16.55 2.30
CA ASN A 184 3.47 -16.97 3.69
C ASN A 184 3.99 -18.42 3.87
N PRO A 185 4.64 -18.75 5.01
CA PRO A 185 5.21 -20.09 5.23
C PRO A 185 4.21 -21.24 5.10
N GLU A 186 2.95 -21.02 5.46
CA GLU A 186 1.90 -22.04 5.42
C GLU A 186 1.42 -22.37 4.00
N ALA A 187 1.82 -21.59 2.98
CA ALA A 187 1.51 -21.87 1.58
C ALA A 187 2.02 -23.26 1.14
N ASN A 188 3.20 -23.66 1.62
CA ASN A 188 3.78 -24.97 1.37
C ASN A 188 3.02 -26.12 2.07
N MET A 189 2.12 -25.79 3.00
CA MET A 189 1.22 -26.71 3.68
C MET A 189 -0.21 -26.65 3.11
N GLY A 190 -0.39 -26.07 1.92
CA GLY A 190 -1.70 -25.95 1.27
C GLY A 190 -2.57 -24.82 1.82
N ARG A 191 -2.00 -23.87 2.58
CA ARG A 191 -2.70 -22.68 3.09
C ARG A 191 -2.05 -21.39 2.57
N PRO A 192 -2.10 -21.13 1.25
CA PRO A 192 -1.58 -19.90 0.68
C PRO A 192 -2.45 -18.71 1.06
N GLU A 193 -1.83 -17.65 1.54
CA GLU A 193 -2.46 -16.37 1.89
C GLU A 193 -2.05 -15.27 0.91
N PHE A 194 -0.80 -15.29 0.45
CA PHE A 194 -0.32 -14.38 -0.59
C PHE A 194 0.84 -14.96 -1.40
N LEU A 195 1.03 -14.45 -2.62
CA LEU A 195 2.23 -14.59 -3.43
C LEU A 195 2.59 -13.22 -4.01
N ARG A 196 3.77 -12.71 -3.67
CA ARG A 196 4.21 -11.36 -4.02
C ARG A 196 5.56 -11.38 -4.73
N LEU A 197 5.66 -10.60 -5.80
CA LEU A 197 6.91 -10.35 -6.52
C LEU A 197 7.32 -8.89 -6.34
N LYS A 198 8.51 -8.66 -5.79
CA LYS A 198 9.15 -7.34 -5.75
C LYS A 198 10.32 -7.32 -6.73
N ILE A 199 10.45 -6.24 -7.49
CA ILE A 199 11.53 -6.01 -8.46
C ILE A 199 12.11 -4.62 -8.21
N ALA A 200 13.43 -4.47 -8.18
CA ALA A 200 14.07 -3.19 -7.91
C ALA A 200 15.45 -3.07 -8.61
N PRO A 201 15.88 -1.85 -8.99
CA PRO A 201 17.25 -1.61 -9.42
C PRO A 201 18.23 -1.77 -8.24
N ARG A 202 19.52 -1.94 -8.52
CA ARG A 202 20.55 -2.20 -7.49
C ARG A 202 20.75 -1.06 -6.50
N ASP A 203 20.42 0.16 -6.91
CA ASP A 203 20.50 1.41 -6.15
C ASP A 203 19.15 1.87 -5.60
N ALA A 204 18.16 0.97 -5.52
CA ALA A 204 16.87 1.26 -4.91
C ALA A 204 17.03 1.81 -3.47
N LYS A 205 16.09 2.67 -3.09
CA LYS A 205 16.03 3.40 -1.81
C LYS A 205 14.81 2.98 -0.98
N GLY A 206 14.79 3.39 0.29
CA GLY A 206 13.64 3.24 1.19
C GLY A 206 13.22 1.79 1.43
N ALA A 207 11.90 1.54 1.45
CA ALA A 207 11.31 0.23 1.73
C ALA A 207 11.78 -0.87 0.74
N PHE A 208 12.03 -0.53 -0.53
CA PHE A 208 12.60 -1.46 -1.49
C PHE A 208 14.03 -1.85 -1.08
N ALA A 209 14.91 -0.88 -0.83
CA ALA A 209 16.27 -1.17 -0.34
C ALA A 209 16.26 -2.05 0.91
N ALA A 210 15.36 -1.74 1.86
CA ALA A 210 15.20 -2.48 3.10
C ALA A 210 14.78 -3.94 2.88
N ALA A 211 13.87 -4.19 1.94
CA ALA A 211 13.38 -5.54 1.64
C ALA A 211 14.50 -6.52 1.24
N PHE A 212 15.59 -6.03 0.64
CA PHE A 212 16.73 -6.84 0.19
C PHE A 212 17.84 -7.00 1.25
N GLN A 213 17.67 -6.49 2.47
CA GLN A 213 18.70 -6.52 3.52
C GLN A 213 18.48 -7.58 4.62
N ASP A 214 17.58 -8.55 4.41
CA ASP A 214 17.28 -9.65 5.37
C ASP A 214 17.01 -9.18 6.81
N ARG A 215 16.41 -8.00 7.00
CA ARG A 215 16.08 -7.40 8.30
C ARG A 215 14.60 -7.02 8.40
N ALA A 216 14.04 -7.03 9.62
CA ALA A 216 12.63 -6.70 9.85
C ALA A 216 12.29 -5.21 9.65
N ALA A 217 13.13 -4.30 10.17
CA ALA A 217 12.97 -2.87 9.97
C ALA A 217 14.33 -2.24 9.63
N ALA A 218 14.28 -1.19 8.81
CA ALA A 218 15.48 -0.48 8.37
C ALA A 218 15.76 0.81 9.14
N VAL A 219 14.72 1.41 9.72
CA VAL A 219 14.79 2.72 10.38
C VAL A 219 14.94 2.53 11.89
N ARG A 220 15.86 3.30 12.49
CA ARG A 220 16.01 3.39 13.95
C ARG A 220 15.08 4.46 14.50
N VAL A 221 14.57 4.27 15.71
CA VAL A 221 13.73 5.28 16.39
C VAL A 221 14.43 6.65 16.45
N SER A 222 15.74 6.66 16.70
CA SER A 222 16.54 7.89 16.78
C SER A 222 16.71 8.64 15.46
N ASP A 223 16.38 8.02 14.32
CA ASP A 223 16.42 8.65 13.01
C ASP A 223 15.08 9.31 12.64
N LEU A 224 13.97 8.95 13.29
CA LEU A 224 12.62 9.44 12.96
C LEU A 224 12.48 10.97 13.05
N PRO A 225 13.05 11.68 14.04
CA PRO A 225 12.94 13.14 14.11
C PRO A 225 13.55 13.86 12.89
N LYS A 226 14.42 13.20 12.10
CA LYS A 226 15.01 13.78 10.89
C LYS A 226 13.99 13.98 9.76
N ASN A 227 12.88 13.26 9.81
CA ASN A 227 11.80 13.38 8.82
C ASN A 227 10.79 14.46 9.22
N VAL A 228 10.96 15.14 10.36
CA VAL A 228 10.09 16.24 10.78
C VAL A 228 10.41 17.49 9.97
N ILE A 229 9.43 17.96 9.21
CA ILE A 229 9.51 19.19 8.42
C ILE A 229 8.76 20.28 9.17
N ARG A 230 9.42 21.41 9.42
CA ARG A 230 8.83 22.61 10.02
C ARG A 230 8.70 23.69 8.95
N LYS A 231 7.48 24.13 8.62
CA LYS A 231 7.20 25.15 7.61
C LYS A 231 6.27 26.21 8.18
N GLY A 232 6.85 27.32 8.62
CA GLY A 232 6.09 28.34 9.35
C GLY A 232 5.63 27.80 10.70
N SER A 233 4.33 27.85 10.97
CA SER A 233 3.70 27.27 12.17
C SER A 233 3.37 25.78 12.03
N GLU A 234 3.41 25.23 10.83
CA GLU A 234 3.10 23.84 10.56
C GLU A 234 4.30 22.93 10.86
N VAL A 235 4.05 21.86 11.60
CA VAL A 235 4.99 20.77 11.89
C VAL A 235 4.40 19.48 11.34
N LEU A 236 5.14 18.80 10.46
CA LEU A 236 4.68 17.57 9.81
C LEU A 236 5.78 16.50 9.79
N VAL A 237 5.38 15.24 9.75
CA VAL A 237 6.24 14.11 9.39
C VAL A 237 6.19 13.95 7.87
N GLY A 238 7.35 14.11 7.23
CA GLY A 238 7.55 13.92 5.79
C GLY A 238 7.73 12.46 5.38
N ASP A 239 7.84 12.24 4.07
CA ASP A 239 8.20 10.95 3.45
C ASP A 239 7.33 9.74 3.84
N ILE A 240 6.08 10.00 4.24
CA ILE A 240 5.09 8.94 4.46
C ILE A 240 4.51 8.50 3.11
N PRO A 241 4.68 7.24 2.69
CA PRO A 241 4.18 6.77 1.41
C PRO A 241 2.64 6.72 1.40
N MET A 242 2.07 6.86 0.20
CA MET A 242 0.64 6.70 -0.03
C MET A 242 0.31 5.25 -0.38
N VAL A 243 -0.77 4.74 0.20
CA VAL A 243 -1.33 3.42 -0.08
C VAL A 243 -2.83 3.61 -0.30
N ASP A 244 -3.38 2.90 -1.28
CA ASP A 244 -4.81 2.84 -1.52
C ASP A 244 -5.35 1.62 -0.77
N GLN A 245 -6.33 1.83 0.08
CA GLN A 245 -7.00 0.73 0.75
C GLN A 245 -7.91 -0.08 -0.19
N GLY A 246 -8.21 0.43 -1.39
CA GLY A 246 -9.16 -0.21 -2.30
C GLY A 246 -10.61 -0.14 -1.78
N PRO A 247 -11.53 -0.92 -2.37
CA PRO A 247 -12.96 -0.81 -2.09
C PRO A 247 -13.43 -1.53 -0.80
N LYS A 248 -12.59 -2.39 -0.20
CA LYS A 248 -12.94 -3.23 0.96
C LYS A 248 -12.37 -2.64 2.25
N GLY A 249 -12.85 -3.09 3.43
CA GLY A 249 -12.57 -2.55 4.78
C GLY A 249 -11.11 -2.55 5.27
N TYR A 250 -10.17 -2.14 4.44
CA TYR A 250 -8.72 -2.21 4.62
C TYR A 250 -8.13 -0.94 5.23
N CYS A 251 -8.94 0.04 5.64
CA CYS A 251 -8.44 1.31 6.19
C CYS A 251 -7.39 1.10 7.31
N VAL A 252 -7.58 0.10 8.18
CA VAL A 252 -6.62 -0.24 9.25
C VAL A 252 -5.30 -0.75 8.69
N VAL A 253 -5.35 -1.75 7.81
CA VAL A 253 -4.15 -2.41 7.26
C VAL A 253 -3.41 -1.54 6.24
N ALA A 254 -4.14 -0.72 5.48
CA ALA A 254 -3.56 0.27 4.56
C ALA A 254 -2.85 1.37 5.34
N THR A 255 -3.47 1.92 6.40
CA THR A 255 -2.83 2.91 7.27
C THR A 255 -1.60 2.33 7.98
N ALA A 256 -1.69 1.08 8.45
CA ALA A 256 -0.54 0.36 9.03
C ALA A 256 0.58 0.11 8.01
N GLN A 257 0.27 -0.26 6.76
CA GLN A 257 1.26 -0.41 5.68
C GLN A 257 2.02 0.90 5.45
N ARG A 258 1.33 2.04 5.40
CA ARG A 258 1.98 3.35 5.23
C ARG A 258 3.00 3.63 6.33
N LEU A 259 2.62 3.35 7.58
CA LEU A 259 3.50 3.51 8.73
C LEU A 259 4.70 2.53 8.67
N PHE A 260 4.46 1.31 8.20
CA PHE A 260 5.48 0.27 8.11
C PHE A 260 6.50 0.59 7.03
N GLU A 261 6.05 1.02 5.84
CA GLU A 261 6.94 1.48 4.79
C GLU A 261 7.75 2.72 5.22
N TYR A 262 7.15 3.64 5.98
CA TYR A 262 7.87 4.75 6.62
C TYR A 262 8.99 4.27 7.56
N TYR A 263 8.77 3.18 8.30
CA TYR A 263 9.81 2.53 9.12
C TYR A 263 10.74 1.59 8.34
N GLY A 264 10.54 1.45 7.02
CA GLY A 264 11.27 0.51 6.17
C GLY A 264 11.02 -0.95 6.55
N ILE A 265 9.83 -1.27 7.03
CA ILE A 265 9.32 -2.62 7.27
C ILE A 265 8.61 -3.07 5.98
N PRO A 266 9.08 -4.14 5.31
CA PRO A 266 8.59 -4.52 3.99
C PRO A 266 7.31 -5.39 4.04
N ALA A 267 6.28 -4.95 4.75
CA ALA A 267 4.97 -5.60 4.84
C ALA A 267 3.88 -4.77 4.15
N ASP A 268 2.99 -5.42 3.40
CA ASP A 268 1.84 -4.76 2.75
C ASP A 268 0.53 -5.09 3.47
N GLN A 269 -0.54 -4.42 3.06
CA GLN A 269 -1.87 -4.55 3.63
C GLN A 269 -2.40 -5.99 3.56
N HIS A 270 -2.04 -6.77 2.54
CA HIS A 270 -2.45 -8.17 2.39
C HIS A 270 -1.81 -9.05 3.46
N GLN A 271 -0.49 -8.90 3.66
CA GLN A 271 0.22 -9.57 4.73
C GLN A 271 -0.25 -9.12 6.11
N LEU A 272 -0.56 -7.84 6.28
CA LEU A 272 -1.08 -7.30 7.54
C LEU A 272 -2.50 -7.78 7.84
N ALA A 273 -3.36 -7.92 6.83
CA ALA A 273 -4.71 -8.48 6.96
C ALA A 273 -4.67 -9.93 7.46
N GLN A 274 -3.77 -10.74 6.88
CA GLN A 274 -3.50 -12.10 7.37
C GLN A 274 -3.11 -12.11 8.86
N VAL A 275 -2.19 -11.24 9.26
CA VAL A 275 -1.71 -11.18 10.66
C VAL A 275 -2.78 -10.69 11.62
N ALA A 276 -3.54 -9.67 11.24
CA ALA A 276 -4.61 -9.12 12.05
C ALA A 276 -5.80 -10.08 12.16
N ASN A 277 -5.86 -11.11 11.30
CA ASN A 277 -7.08 -11.89 11.05
C ASN A 277 -8.26 -10.93 10.81
N ALA A 278 -7.98 -9.84 10.10
CA ALA A 278 -8.94 -8.80 9.81
C ALA A 278 -9.79 -9.30 8.64
N ASP A 279 -11.06 -9.59 8.91
CA ASP A 279 -12.04 -9.74 7.84
C ASP A 279 -12.33 -8.36 7.24
N ALA A 280 -12.51 -8.31 5.92
CA ALA A 280 -12.94 -7.11 5.20
C ALA A 280 -14.26 -6.51 5.74
N ASP A 281 -15.03 -7.33 6.47
CA ASP A 281 -16.33 -7.00 7.08
C ASP A 281 -16.23 -6.60 8.57
N SER A 282 -15.02 -6.57 9.13
CA SER A 282 -14.80 -6.22 10.53
C SER A 282 -15.01 -4.72 10.72
N GLY A 283 -16.25 -4.39 11.04
CA GLY A 283 -16.78 -3.04 11.08
C GLY A 283 -16.06 -2.07 12.02
N THR A 284 -16.69 -0.93 12.12
CA THR A 284 -16.09 0.33 12.49
C THR A 284 -15.95 0.57 14.00
N ASN A 285 -15.41 -0.42 14.70
CA ASN A 285 -15.30 -0.43 16.15
C ASN A 285 -13.85 -0.15 16.57
N PRO A 286 -13.58 0.85 17.43
CA PRO A 286 -12.22 1.16 17.86
C PRO A 286 -11.55 0.01 18.62
N ILE A 287 -12.31 -0.90 19.26
CA ILE A 287 -11.80 -2.12 19.89
C ILE A 287 -11.26 -3.08 18.82
N VAL A 288 -12.03 -3.32 17.76
CA VAL A 288 -11.62 -4.18 16.64
C VAL A 288 -10.37 -3.62 15.95
N MET A 289 -10.32 -2.30 15.76
CA MET A 289 -9.13 -1.62 15.25
C MET A 289 -7.91 -1.83 16.17
N ALA A 290 -8.07 -1.63 17.48
CA ALA A 290 -7.00 -1.81 18.45
C ALA A 290 -6.51 -3.27 18.52
N GLU A 291 -7.41 -4.25 18.50
CA GLU A 291 -7.07 -5.68 18.48
C GLU A 291 -6.31 -6.07 17.20
N ALA A 292 -6.72 -5.54 16.04
CA ALA A 292 -6.02 -5.75 14.78
C ALA A 292 -4.58 -5.20 14.83
N LEU A 293 -4.41 -3.97 15.30
CA LEU A 293 -3.09 -3.34 15.46
C LEU A 293 -2.22 -4.05 16.51
N GLY A 294 -2.81 -4.51 17.61
CA GLY A 294 -2.10 -5.28 18.65
C GLY A 294 -1.54 -6.62 18.15
N LYS A 295 -2.24 -7.29 17.22
CA LYS A 295 -1.74 -8.53 16.58
C LYS A 295 -0.57 -8.30 15.63
N ILE A 296 -0.53 -7.13 14.99
CA ILE A 296 0.54 -6.71 14.08
C ILE A 296 1.84 -6.46 14.87
N ASP A 297 1.73 -5.91 16.08
CA ASP A 297 2.83 -5.33 16.84
C ASP A 297 4.16 -6.12 16.91
N TYR A 298 4.21 -7.14 17.75
CA TYR A 298 5.48 -7.82 18.06
C TYR A 298 6.04 -8.60 16.85
N ARG A 299 5.16 -8.99 15.91
CA ARG A 299 5.56 -9.82 14.77
C ARG A 299 6.46 -9.10 13.78
N PHE A 300 6.42 -7.77 13.73
CA PHE A 300 7.24 -6.95 12.84
C PHE A 300 8.31 -6.13 13.55
N LYS A 301 8.64 -6.50 14.80
CA LYS A 301 9.59 -5.74 15.63
C LYS A 301 9.12 -4.32 15.88
N THR A 302 7.83 -4.12 16.06
CA THR A 302 7.30 -2.84 16.52
C THR A 302 6.84 -2.92 17.98
N ARG A 303 6.42 -1.77 18.52
CA ARG A 303 5.69 -1.65 19.78
C ARG A 303 4.43 -0.82 19.56
N PHE A 304 3.28 -1.39 19.91
CA PHE A 304 1.96 -0.79 19.85
C PHE A 304 1.58 -0.21 21.22
N LYS A 305 0.95 0.95 21.20
CA LYS A 305 0.38 1.59 22.38
C LYS A 305 -0.94 2.26 22.01
N ILE A 306 -1.93 2.10 22.87
CA ILE A 306 -3.17 2.88 22.81
C ILE A 306 -2.94 4.17 23.59
N ILE A 307 -3.06 5.33 22.94
CA ILE A 307 -3.00 6.63 23.62
C ILE A 307 -4.34 6.89 24.30
N GLY A 308 -5.43 6.62 23.60
CA GLY A 308 -6.76 6.62 24.18
C GLY A 308 -7.82 6.14 23.22
N MET A 309 -8.96 5.74 23.76
CA MET A 309 -10.16 5.34 23.00
C MET A 309 -11.41 5.94 23.60
N ARG A 310 -12.42 6.13 22.75
CA ARG A 310 -13.75 6.57 23.17
C ARG A 310 -14.45 5.43 23.90
N THR A 311 -14.92 5.73 25.10
CA THR A 311 -15.72 4.85 25.97
C THR A 311 -16.98 5.58 26.43
N ASN A 312 -17.82 4.91 27.23
CA ASN A 312 -18.97 5.55 27.87
C ASN A 312 -18.59 6.65 28.89
N TYR A 313 -17.31 6.74 29.28
CA TYR A 313 -16.80 7.71 30.26
C TYR A 313 -16.05 8.89 29.60
N GLY A 314 -16.01 8.94 28.27
CA GLY A 314 -15.27 9.94 27.50
C GLY A 314 -14.14 9.30 26.70
N PHE A 315 -13.09 10.09 26.43
CA PHE A 315 -11.87 9.60 25.82
C PHE A 315 -10.91 9.19 26.94
N ASN A 316 -10.52 7.92 26.99
CA ASN A 316 -9.80 7.34 28.12
C ASN A 316 -8.57 6.57 27.66
N GLU A 317 -7.57 6.51 28.53
CA GLU A 317 -6.45 5.58 28.38
C GLU A 317 -6.99 4.15 28.42
N ILE A 318 -6.36 3.25 27.65
CA ILE A 318 -6.69 1.83 27.63
C ILE A 318 -5.39 1.05 27.80
N ASP A 319 -5.39 0.10 28.74
CA ASP A 319 -4.32 -0.89 28.84
C ASP A 319 -4.41 -1.86 27.66
N GLU A 320 -3.45 -1.84 26.75
CA GLU A 320 -3.49 -2.63 25.52
C GLU A 320 -3.42 -4.16 25.73
N ARG A 321 -3.08 -4.63 26.93
CA ARG A 321 -2.96 -6.07 27.23
C ARG A 321 -4.26 -6.66 27.75
N ASN A 322 -4.95 -5.92 28.61
CA ASN A 322 -6.15 -6.36 29.29
C ASN A 322 -7.42 -5.66 28.76
N MET A 323 -7.27 -4.67 27.88
CA MET A 323 -8.34 -3.81 27.36
C MET A 323 -9.15 -3.14 28.47
N THR A 324 -8.50 -2.82 29.59
CA THR A 324 -9.14 -2.16 30.74
C THR A 324 -9.08 -0.64 30.60
N VAL A 325 -10.18 0.02 30.96
CA VAL A 325 -10.31 1.49 30.90
C VAL A 325 -9.55 2.14 32.06
N GLY A 326 -8.65 3.04 31.71
CA GLY A 326 -7.89 3.86 32.66
C GLY A 326 -8.42 5.30 32.77
N ASP A 327 -7.51 6.21 33.11
CA ASP A 327 -7.83 7.62 33.35
C ASP A 327 -8.35 8.32 32.09
N ARG A 328 -9.09 9.42 32.30
CA ARG A 328 -9.59 10.24 31.20
C ARG A 328 -8.45 11.01 30.55
N VAL A 329 -8.33 10.89 29.22
CA VAL A 329 -7.46 11.74 28.40
C VAL A 329 -8.26 12.98 28.04
N ASP A 330 -7.94 14.10 28.67
CA ASP A 330 -8.57 15.37 28.36
C ASP A 330 -8.06 15.98 27.04
N TYR A 331 -8.68 17.08 26.63
CA TYR A 331 -8.34 17.79 25.40
C TYR A 331 -6.84 18.17 25.34
N LYS A 332 -6.29 18.62 26.47
CA LYS A 332 -4.88 19.00 26.57
C LYS A 332 -3.97 17.78 26.41
N GLY A 333 -4.32 16.66 27.03
CA GLY A 333 -3.62 15.38 26.90
C GLY A 333 -3.63 14.84 25.48
N PHE A 334 -4.77 14.93 24.79
CA PHE A 334 -4.89 14.56 23.37
C PHE A 334 -3.95 15.39 22.48
N LEU A 335 -3.98 16.72 22.60
CA LEU A 335 -3.10 17.58 21.82
C LEU A 335 -1.63 17.40 22.19
N LYS A 336 -1.33 17.17 23.47
CA LYS A 336 0.04 16.87 23.91
C LYS A 336 0.55 15.58 23.26
N ALA A 337 -0.26 14.53 23.23
CA ALA A 337 0.12 13.27 22.61
C ALA A 337 0.39 13.42 21.11
N ILE A 338 -0.40 14.22 20.39
CA ILE A 338 -0.14 14.54 18.99
C ILE A 338 1.21 15.25 18.86
N ARG A 339 1.43 16.35 19.60
CA ARG A 339 2.68 17.13 19.51
C ARG A 339 3.91 16.29 19.80
N ASP A 340 3.92 15.58 20.94
CA ASP A 340 5.06 14.77 21.36
C ASP A 340 5.45 13.74 20.29
N ASN A 341 4.47 13.01 19.74
CA ASN A 341 4.76 11.98 18.74
C ASN A 341 5.18 12.59 17.39
N ILE A 342 4.53 13.65 16.93
CA ILE A 342 4.90 14.31 15.68
C ILE A 342 6.31 14.93 15.77
N ASP A 343 6.65 15.56 16.90
CA ASP A 343 7.99 16.13 17.12
C ASP A 343 9.08 15.05 17.17
N ASP A 344 8.73 13.83 17.60
CA ASP A 344 9.60 12.65 17.56
C ASP A 344 9.62 11.95 16.17
N GLY A 345 8.88 12.47 15.19
CA GLY A 345 8.80 11.89 13.85
C GLY A 345 7.94 10.63 13.76
N VAL A 346 6.98 10.46 14.68
CA VAL A 346 6.09 9.30 14.80
C VAL A 346 4.66 9.70 14.41
N PRO A 347 4.17 9.31 13.22
CA PRO A 347 2.76 9.50 12.86
C PRO A 347 1.84 8.67 13.77
N LEU A 348 0.63 9.19 14.03
CA LEU A 348 -0.36 8.49 14.85
C LEU A 348 -1.42 7.83 13.98
N LEU A 349 -1.76 6.59 14.29
CA LEU A 349 -2.92 5.90 13.70
C LEU A 349 -4.17 6.42 14.41
N TRP A 350 -5.13 6.90 13.63
CA TRP A 350 -6.26 7.67 14.13
C TRP A 350 -7.59 7.07 13.67
N GLY A 351 -8.28 6.42 14.61
CA GLY A 351 -9.65 5.98 14.44
C GLY A 351 -10.60 7.14 14.69
N LEU A 352 -11.50 7.43 13.75
CA LEU A 352 -12.45 8.53 13.81
C LEU A 352 -13.79 8.17 13.16
N VAL A 353 -14.80 9.04 13.31
CA VAL A 353 -16.09 8.99 12.58
C VAL A 353 -16.08 9.95 11.39
N LEU A 354 -16.24 9.44 10.17
CA LEU A 354 -16.41 10.27 8.97
C LEU A 354 -17.78 10.96 8.98
N GLY A 355 -17.85 12.12 8.32
CA GLY A 355 -19.09 12.88 8.18
C GLY A 355 -19.58 13.59 9.44
N MET A 356 -18.95 13.35 10.60
CA MET A 356 -19.31 14.00 11.87
C MET A 356 -18.93 15.48 11.88
N VAL A 357 -17.77 15.81 11.33
CA VAL A 357 -17.19 17.17 11.32
C VAL A 357 -16.57 17.45 9.95
N PRO A 358 -16.47 18.72 9.52
CA PRO A 358 -15.87 19.08 8.26
C PRO A 358 -14.35 18.85 8.25
N GLU A 359 -13.83 18.54 7.06
CA GLU A 359 -12.42 18.37 6.76
C GLU A 359 -12.02 19.22 5.55
N GLU A 360 -10.75 19.63 5.48
CA GLU A 360 -10.24 20.46 4.40
C GLU A 360 -9.09 19.74 3.68
N PRO A 361 -9.17 19.51 2.35
CA PRO A 361 -10.33 19.72 1.48
C PRO A 361 -11.47 18.68 1.71
N PRO A 362 -12.74 19.02 1.38
CA PRO A 362 -13.91 18.16 1.60
C PRO A 362 -14.08 17.14 0.46
N ILE A 363 -13.09 16.28 0.30
CA ILE A 363 -13.00 15.31 -0.81
C ILE A 363 -13.11 13.86 -0.33
N ALA A 364 -13.64 13.62 0.88
CA ALA A 364 -13.83 12.25 1.35
C ALA A 364 -14.63 11.39 0.37
N LEU A 365 -14.12 10.18 0.13
CA LEU A 365 -14.78 9.21 -0.74
C LEU A 365 -15.95 8.51 -0.04
N GLN A 366 -15.99 8.56 1.29
CA GLN A 366 -17.03 7.98 2.13
C GLN A 366 -17.71 9.08 2.96
N ALA A 367 -19.04 9.12 2.89
CA ALA A 367 -19.85 10.17 3.50
C ALA A 367 -19.99 10.06 5.03
N GLY A 368 -19.81 8.87 5.60
CA GLY A 368 -20.04 8.64 7.03
C GLY A 368 -19.64 7.25 7.49
N GLY A 369 -19.74 7.01 8.80
CA GLY A 369 -19.19 5.81 9.44
C GLY A 369 -17.73 6.03 9.81
N GLY A 370 -17.22 5.32 10.80
CA GLY A 370 -15.80 5.47 11.15
C GLY A 370 -14.81 4.83 10.18
N HIS A 371 -13.55 5.14 10.46
CA HIS A 371 -12.47 4.99 9.53
C HIS A 371 -11.14 5.04 10.28
N MET A 372 -10.07 4.57 9.65
CA MET A 372 -8.71 4.76 10.15
C MET A 372 -7.96 5.71 9.21
N ARG A 373 -7.38 6.76 9.79
CA ARG A 373 -6.51 7.74 9.13
C ARG A 373 -5.18 7.82 9.86
N MET A 374 -4.30 8.68 9.35
CA MET A 374 -3.02 8.98 10.00
C MET A 374 -2.93 10.46 10.32
N ILE A 375 -2.71 10.81 11.59
CA ILE A 375 -2.28 12.16 11.96
C ILE A 375 -0.79 12.25 11.66
N ILE A 376 -0.42 13.22 10.83
CA ILE A 376 0.95 13.39 10.32
C ILE A 376 1.54 14.74 10.73
N GLY A 377 0.78 15.61 11.38
CA GLY A 377 1.27 16.92 11.77
C GLY A 377 0.26 17.75 12.56
N TYR A 378 0.67 18.97 12.88
CA TYR A 378 -0.15 19.97 13.56
C TYR A 378 0.27 21.38 13.14
N ASP A 379 -0.63 22.34 13.32
CA ASP A 379 -0.36 23.78 13.23
C ASP A 379 -1.00 24.48 14.43
N ASP A 380 -0.17 24.89 15.39
CA ASP A 380 -0.62 25.53 16.63
C ASP A 380 -1.11 26.96 16.43
N LYS A 381 -0.69 27.64 15.37
CA LYS A 381 -1.15 29.00 15.08
C LYS A 381 -2.57 28.97 14.50
N GLU A 382 -2.83 28.00 13.62
CA GLU A 382 -4.13 27.81 12.97
C GLU A 382 -5.06 26.87 13.75
N GLU A 383 -4.59 26.29 14.86
CA GLU A 383 -5.28 25.33 15.73
C GLU A 383 -5.83 24.11 14.98
N LYS A 384 -5.00 23.52 14.11
CA LYS A 384 -5.38 22.42 13.21
C LYS A 384 -4.49 21.19 13.37
N VAL A 385 -5.09 20.00 13.34
CA VAL A 385 -4.35 18.77 13.03
C VAL A 385 -4.14 18.68 11.52
N VAL A 386 -2.98 18.16 11.13
CA VAL A 386 -2.67 17.78 9.75
C VAL A 386 -2.73 16.25 9.66
N PHE A 387 -3.55 15.73 8.77
CA PHE A 387 -3.76 14.29 8.64
C PHE A 387 -3.76 13.85 7.17
N SER A 388 -3.65 12.55 6.96
CA SER A 388 -3.67 11.92 5.65
C SER A 388 -4.57 10.68 5.66
N ASP A 389 -5.17 10.39 4.49
CA ASP A 389 -6.10 9.28 4.29
C ASP A 389 -5.51 8.25 3.31
N SER A 390 -5.91 6.98 3.41
CA SER A 390 -5.48 5.88 2.53
C SER A 390 -6.33 5.76 1.25
N TRP A 391 -6.67 6.89 0.64
CA TRP A 391 -7.48 6.98 -0.59
C TRP A 391 -6.70 7.50 -1.81
N GLY A 392 -5.37 7.55 -1.72
CA GLY A 392 -4.50 7.98 -2.81
C GLY A 392 -4.47 9.48 -3.07
N ALA A 393 -4.29 9.87 -4.34
CA ALA A 393 -3.96 11.25 -4.70
C ALA A 393 -5.06 12.24 -4.29
N GLY A 394 -4.65 13.38 -3.72
CA GLY A 394 -5.58 14.34 -3.09
C GLY A 394 -5.65 14.20 -1.58
N HIS A 395 -5.36 13.01 -1.04
CA HIS A 395 -5.52 12.68 0.38
C HIS A 395 -4.20 12.65 1.15
N GLU A 396 -3.11 13.12 0.54
CA GLU A 396 -1.78 13.15 1.14
C GLU A 396 -1.72 14.12 2.33
N LYS A 397 -2.51 15.20 2.28
CA LYS A 397 -2.51 16.24 3.30
C LYS A 397 -3.87 16.91 3.41
N LYS A 398 -4.46 16.83 4.60
CA LYS A 398 -5.77 17.36 4.97
C LYS A 398 -5.72 18.00 6.34
N PHE A 399 -6.70 18.83 6.65
CA PHE A 399 -6.77 19.60 7.87
C PHE A 399 -8.12 19.49 8.55
N MET A 400 -8.10 19.56 9.87
CA MET A 400 -9.26 19.64 10.74
C MET A 400 -8.88 20.46 11.98
N THR A 401 -9.78 21.25 12.54
CA THR A 401 -9.50 21.96 13.80
C THR A 401 -9.23 20.97 14.93
N TYR A 402 -8.49 21.39 15.95
CA TYR A 402 -8.24 20.58 17.14
C TYR A 402 -9.52 20.09 17.81
N ASP A 403 -10.53 20.97 17.92
CA ASP A 403 -11.84 20.63 18.49
C ASP A 403 -12.55 19.56 17.69
N ASN A 404 -12.64 19.73 16.37
CA ASN A 404 -13.26 18.76 15.48
C ASN A 404 -12.52 17.41 15.52
N ALA A 405 -11.18 17.44 15.56
CA ALA A 405 -10.38 16.23 15.64
C ALA A 405 -10.63 15.49 16.96
N PHE A 406 -10.63 16.20 18.09
CA PHE A 406 -10.93 15.62 19.39
C PHE A 406 -12.35 15.05 19.45
N GLU A 407 -13.34 15.74 18.87
CA GLU A 407 -14.74 15.31 18.83
C GLU A 407 -14.93 14.04 17.99
N ALA A 408 -14.38 14.02 16.77
CA ALA A 408 -14.53 12.89 15.84
C ALA A 408 -13.73 11.64 16.23
N THR A 409 -12.78 11.75 17.17
CA THR A 409 -11.89 10.65 17.56
C THR A 409 -12.65 9.50 18.25
N LEU A 410 -12.47 8.30 17.72
CA LEU A 410 -12.80 7.02 18.34
C LEU A 410 -11.60 6.37 19.03
N GLY A 411 -10.39 6.54 18.48
CA GLY A 411 -9.17 5.97 19.03
C GLY A 411 -7.92 6.65 18.48
N LEU A 412 -6.90 6.76 19.32
CA LEU A 412 -5.59 7.28 18.94
C LEU A 412 -4.52 6.28 19.35
N PHE A 413 -3.71 5.85 18.39
CA PHE A 413 -2.76 4.76 18.57
C PHE A 413 -1.39 5.12 18.02
N VAL A 414 -0.37 4.51 18.61
CA VAL A 414 1.02 4.68 18.21
C VAL A 414 1.63 3.31 17.99
N ILE A 415 2.35 3.15 16.87
CA ILE A 415 3.24 2.02 16.64
C ILE A 415 4.64 2.58 16.40
N THR A 416 5.64 2.07 17.11
CA THR A 416 7.05 2.50 16.99
C THR A 416 7.94 1.31 16.65
N PRO A 417 8.99 1.47 15.84
CA PRO A 417 9.96 0.38 15.63
C PRO A 417 10.73 0.10 16.93
N THR A 418 11.08 -1.16 17.17
CA THR A 418 11.91 -1.57 18.33
C THR A 418 13.39 -1.68 18.00
N VAL A 419 13.75 -1.42 16.74
CA VAL A 419 15.14 -1.43 16.27
C VAL A 419 15.86 -0.23 16.87
N LYS A 420 16.89 -0.54 17.68
CA LYS A 420 17.72 0.44 18.38
C LYS A 420 18.84 0.97 17.48
#